data_AF-A0A0H4VYA6-F1
#
_entry.id   AF-A0A0H4VYA6-F1
#
_cell.length_a   1.000
_cell.length_b   1.000
_cell.length_c   1.000
_cell.angle_alpha   90.00
_cell.angle_beta   90.00
_cell.angle_gamma   90.00
#
_symmetry.space_group_name_H-M   'P 1'
#
loop_
_entity.id
_entity.type
_entity.pdbx_description
1 polymer ?
#
loop_
_entity_poly.entity_id
_entity_poly.type
_entity_poly.pdbx_seq_one_letter_code
_entity_poly.pdbx_strand_id
1 'polypeptide(L)'
;MRYLMLLPTLVLAACSAVNEDASNVQKNDRGYATQLDAPSPDYARLISNAQKIESAEILRDPTAPPPANARELGELWLTRLEERGAVMGHGLDGKGPESAIQSIDTLLTAEDFDAWVAENDWSVPPHLRWSFRLPLIAPQVSESALGGVRLWPASQMRTGWQLEAAFGGKIYLREGCIFMQGQQENASEKLAWFHAETGLDLDAEGYYVLINRTTGQIAARLGEKMTWAGPNAVDVNDPAVVAYREACGGHEIEGVGNPEANERIYQSYPQLRQSPDALPPPGIE
;
A
#
# COMPACT_ATOMS: atom_id res chain seq x y z
N MET A 1 76.02 5.90 -44.30
CA MET A 1 76.08 7.29 -44.78
C MET A 1 75.41 8.19 -43.74
N ARG A 2 76.19 9.18 -43.25
CA ARG A 2 75.81 10.50 -42.67
C ARG A 2 74.55 10.56 -41.80
N TYR A 3 74.68 10.64 -40.46
CA TYR A 3 74.95 11.84 -39.64
C TYR A 3 73.94 12.98 -39.81
N LEU A 4 73.18 13.29 -38.75
CA LEU A 4 73.28 14.48 -37.86
C LEU A 4 71.95 14.58 -37.07
N MET A 5 71.91 14.42 -35.73
CA MET A 5 72.20 15.43 -34.66
C MET A 5 71.10 16.52 -34.56
N LEU A 6 70.55 16.99 -33.43
CA LEU A 6 70.83 17.04 -31.97
C LEU A 6 69.47 17.29 -31.23
N LEU A 7 69.11 16.68 -30.08
CA LEU A 7 69.35 17.05 -28.65
C LEU A 7 68.82 18.46 -28.22
N PRO A 8 68.57 18.75 -26.91
CA PRO A 8 67.71 18.10 -25.90
C PRO A 8 66.99 19.11 -24.94
N THR A 9 66.12 18.66 -24.03
CA THR A 9 66.06 19.22 -22.65
C THR A 9 65.32 18.30 -21.68
N LEU A 10 65.99 18.05 -20.55
CA LEU A 10 65.50 17.42 -19.32
C LEU A 10 64.34 18.19 -18.68
N VAL A 11 63.55 17.52 -17.83
CA VAL A 11 63.45 17.80 -16.36
C VAL A 11 62.66 16.67 -15.68
N LEU A 12 63.20 16.25 -14.52
CA LEU A 12 62.69 15.27 -13.57
C LEU A 12 61.48 15.79 -12.76
N ALA A 13 60.56 14.89 -12.38
CA ALA A 13 59.87 14.81 -11.08
C ALA A 13 59.04 13.50 -11.09
N ALA A 14 59.37 12.46 -10.34
CA ALA A 14 59.08 12.26 -8.91
C ALA A 14 57.61 12.55 -8.54
N CYS A 15 56.80 11.50 -8.38
CA CYS A 15 56.14 11.12 -7.12
C CYS A 15 54.97 10.16 -7.34
N SER A 16 54.96 9.14 -6.49
CA SER A 16 53.95 8.13 -6.24
C SER A 16 52.54 8.68 -6.05
N ALA A 17 51.51 7.92 -6.42
CA ALA A 17 50.35 7.66 -5.56
C ALA A 17 49.34 6.71 -6.24
N VAL A 18 49.14 5.56 -5.61
CA VAL A 18 47.84 4.96 -5.29
C VAL A 18 46.81 4.89 -6.43
N ASN A 19 46.84 3.77 -7.15
CA ASN A 19 45.63 3.22 -7.77
C ASN A 19 44.83 2.51 -6.67
N GLU A 20 43.99 3.28 -5.97
CA GLU A 20 42.75 2.74 -5.43
C GLU A 20 41.68 3.21 -6.42
N ASP A 21 41.36 2.32 -7.37
CA ASP A 21 40.24 2.50 -8.26
C ASP A 21 39.00 2.75 -7.40
N ALA A 22 38.58 4.01 -7.44
CA ALA A 22 37.33 4.47 -6.92
C ALA A 22 36.24 3.52 -7.43
N SER A 23 35.61 2.84 -6.49
CA SER A 23 34.24 2.38 -6.58
C SER A 23 33.38 3.58 -6.97
N ASN A 24 33.33 3.87 -8.26
CA ASN A 24 32.45 4.85 -8.86
C ASN A 24 31.05 4.21 -8.91
N VAL A 25 30.46 4.02 -7.73
CA VAL A 25 29.02 3.96 -7.60
C VAL A 25 28.57 5.36 -8.01
N GLN A 26 28.14 5.51 -9.25
CA GLN A 26 27.36 6.66 -9.66
C GLN A 26 26.20 6.77 -8.68
N LYS A 27 26.35 7.63 -7.65
CA LYS A 27 25.21 8.21 -6.95
C LYS A 27 24.40 8.85 -8.06
N ASN A 28 23.24 8.26 -8.37
CA ASN A 28 22.26 8.93 -9.18
C ASN A 28 21.98 10.27 -8.51
N ASP A 29 22.51 11.37 -9.06
CA ASP A 29 22.21 12.76 -8.67
C ASP A 29 20.76 13.14 -9.05
N ARG A 30 19.83 12.16 -9.03
CA ARG A 30 18.40 12.45 -9.06
C ARG A 30 18.07 13.13 -7.74
N GLY A 31 17.75 14.42 -7.82
CA GLY A 31 17.08 15.13 -6.74
C GLY A 31 15.69 14.52 -6.55
N TYR A 32 15.56 13.57 -5.64
CA TYR A 32 14.27 13.00 -5.26
C TYR A 32 13.43 14.02 -4.48
N ALA A 33 12.11 13.87 -4.52
CA ALA A 33 11.22 14.83 -3.92
C ALA A 33 11.25 14.79 -2.38
N THR A 34 10.93 15.93 -1.79
CA THR A 34 10.73 16.11 -0.35
C THR A 34 9.48 16.93 -0.14
N GLN A 35 8.56 16.42 0.67
CA GLN A 35 7.30 17.04 1.09
C GLN A 35 7.04 16.66 2.54
N LEU A 36 7.60 17.46 3.46
CA LEU A 36 7.52 17.24 4.90
C LEU A 36 6.20 17.70 5.51
N ASP A 37 5.60 18.70 4.89
CA ASP A 37 4.35 19.33 5.28
C ASP A 37 3.60 19.73 4.00
N ALA A 38 2.27 19.66 4.05
CA ALA A 38 1.41 20.13 2.97
C ALA A 38 0.14 20.75 3.53
N PRO A 39 -0.36 21.84 2.93
CA PRO A 39 -1.67 22.37 3.29
C PRO A 39 -2.75 21.38 2.84
N SER A 40 -3.83 21.23 3.60
CA SER A 40 -4.94 20.38 3.20
C SER A 40 -5.59 20.90 1.91
N PRO A 41 -5.87 20.04 0.92
CA PRO A 41 -6.69 20.41 -0.24
C PRO A 41 -8.13 20.70 0.21
N ASP A 42 -8.92 21.23 -0.72
CA ASP A 42 -10.37 21.36 -0.54
C ASP A 42 -11.04 19.97 -0.55
N TYR A 43 -10.99 19.28 0.58
CA TYR A 43 -11.58 17.96 0.75
C TYR A 43 -13.09 17.95 0.56
N ALA A 44 -13.80 19.05 0.88
CA ALA A 44 -15.23 19.13 0.67
C ALA A 44 -15.58 18.99 -0.82
N ARG A 45 -14.84 19.69 -1.68
CA ARG A 45 -14.97 19.57 -3.14
C ARG A 45 -14.54 18.20 -3.66
N LEU A 46 -13.46 17.63 -3.12
CA LEU A 46 -13.00 16.29 -3.53
C LEU A 46 -14.03 15.20 -3.19
N ILE A 47 -14.66 15.29 -2.01
CA ILE A 47 -15.70 14.35 -1.56
C ILE A 47 -16.99 14.54 -2.39
N SER A 48 -17.41 15.77 -2.69
CA SER A 48 -18.64 16.00 -3.48
C SER A 48 -18.54 15.47 -4.91
N ASN A 49 -17.34 15.49 -5.49
CA ASN A 49 -17.08 15.04 -6.85
C ASN A 49 -16.69 13.55 -6.94
N ALA A 50 -16.59 12.88 -5.79
CA ALA A 50 -16.13 11.52 -5.72
C ALA A 50 -17.19 10.56 -6.28
N GLN A 51 -16.76 9.62 -7.12
CA GLN A 51 -17.64 8.55 -7.58
C GLN A 51 -18.07 7.71 -6.38
N LYS A 52 -19.38 7.54 -6.21
CA LYS A 52 -19.94 6.64 -5.20
C LYS A 52 -19.74 5.21 -5.67
N ILE A 53 -19.08 4.42 -4.83
CA ILE A 53 -19.03 2.97 -4.99
C ILE A 53 -20.12 2.41 -4.10
N GLU A 54 -21.09 1.71 -4.70
CA GLU A 54 -22.26 1.19 -3.98
C GLU A 54 -21.93 0.01 -3.07
N SER A 55 -20.88 -0.76 -3.38
CA SER A 55 -20.42 -1.89 -2.57
C SER A 55 -18.91 -2.04 -2.64
N ALA A 56 -18.27 -2.32 -1.50
CA ALA A 56 -16.83 -2.58 -1.41
C ALA A 56 -16.41 -3.95 -2.00
N GLU A 57 -17.39 -4.79 -2.32
CA GLU A 57 -17.21 -6.16 -2.82
C GLU A 57 -18.22 -6.47 -3.94
N ILE A 58 -17.86 -7.41 -4.80
CA ILE A 58 -18.75 -7.99 -5.81
C ILE A 58 -19.22 -9.34 -5.29
N LEU A 59 -20.53 -9.48 -5.11
CA LEU A 59 -21.14 -10.73 -4.67
C LEU A 59 -21.68 -11.51 -5.88
N ARG A 60 -21.48 -12.83 -5.86
CA ARG A 60 -22.20 -13.78 -6.72
C ARG A 60 -23.00 -14.72 -5.85
N ASP A 61 -24.31 -14.55 -5.87
CA ASP A 61 -25.23 -15.37 -5.09
C ASP A 61 -25.35 -16.79 -5.64
N PRO A 62 -25.67 -17.78 -4.78
CA PRO A 62 -25.94 -19.14 -5.22
C PRO A 62 -27.08 -19.19 -6.24
N THR A 63 -26.93 -20.04 -7.25
CA THR A 63 -27.93 -20.27 -8.31
C THR A 63 -28.57 -21.66 -8.23
N ALA A 64 -28.10 -22.51 -7.31
CA ALA A 64 -28.64 -23.85 -7.07
C ALA A 64 -28.58 -24.19 -5.56
N PRO A 65 -29.44 -25.11 -5.08
CA PRO A 65 -29.33 -25.62 -3.71
C PRO A 65 -28.05 -26.46 -3.52
N PRO A 66 -27.56 -26.61 -2.27
CA PRO A 66 -26.42 -27.47 -1.97
C PRO A 66 -26.65 -28.93 -2.43
N PRO A 67 -25.71 -29.54 -3.18
CA PRO A 67 -25.78 -30.95 -3.53
C PRO A 67 -25.41 -31.85 -2.34
N ALA A 68 -25.61 -33.17 -2.48
CA ALA A 68 -25.27 -34.13 -1.42
C ALA A 68 -23.78 -34.10 -1.00
N ASN A 69 -22.89 -33.76 -1.93
CA ASN A 69 -21.45 -33.62 -1.70
C ASN A 69 -21.00 -32.15 -1.54
N ALA A 70 -21.89 -31.25 -1.09
CA ALA A 70 -21.58 -29.82 -0.93
C ALA A 70 -20.33 -29.57 -0.07
N ARG A 71 -20.15 -30.35 1.00
CA ARG A 71 -18.98 -30.28 1.88
C ARG A 71 -17.68 -30.49 1.13
N GLU A 72 -17.57 -31.61 0.41
CA GLU A 72 -16.36 -31.97 -0.35
C GLU A 72 -16.04 -30.93 -1.43
N LEU A 73 -17.08 -30.40 -2.11
CA LEU A 73 -16.91 -29.35 -3.11
C LEU A 73 -16.44 -28.04 -2.48
N GLY A 74 -17.01 -27.64 -1.35
CA GLY A 74 -16.58 -26.46 -0.60
C GLY A 74 -15.11 -26.57 -0.18
N GLU A 75 -14.73 -27.68 0.44
CA GLU A 75 -13.36 -27.95 0.89
C GLU A 75 -12.38 -27.96 -0.29
N LEU A 76 -12.73 -28.58 -1.42
CA LEU A 76 -11.91 -28.56 -2.64
C LEU A 76 -11.61 -27.13 -3.10
N TRP A 77 -12.62 -26.26 -3.14
CA TRP A 77 -12.45 -24.88 -3.59
C TRP A 77 -11.71 -24.02 -2.59
N LEU A 78 -11.93 -24.25 -1.29
CA LEU A 78 -11.16 -23.59 -0.24
C LEU A 78 -9.67 -23.93 -0.40
N THR A 79 -9.31 -25.22 -0.52
CA THR A 79 -7.92 -25.65 -0.70
C THR A 79 -7.27 -25.04 -1.94
N ARG A 80 -7.96 -25.01 -3.08
CA ARG A 80 -7.44 -24.37 -4.31
C ARG A 80 -7.11 -22.88 -4.10
N LEU A 81 -7.96 -22.17 -3.35
CA LEU A 81 -7.72 -20.76 -3.05
C LEU A 81 -6.63 -20.58 -1.99
N GLU A 82 -6.50 -21.49 -1.02
CA GLU A 82 -5.43 -21.47 -0.02
C GLU A 82 -4.07 -21.65 -0.69
N GLU A 83 -3.96 -22.63 -1.60
CA GLU A 83 -2.75 -22.87 -2.40
C GLU A 83 -2.36 -21.67 -3.26
N ARG A 84 -3.35 -20.88 -3.70
CA ARG A 84 -3.13 -19.62 -4.43
C ARG A 84 -2.80 -18.44 -3.51
N GLY A 85 -3.01 -18.55 -2.20
CA GLY A 85 -2.94 -17.43 -1.27
C GLY A 85 -4.06 -16.40 -1.48
N ALA A 86 -5.23 -16.86 -1.92
CA ALA A 86 -6.36 -16.04 -2.35
C ALA A 86 -7.58 -16.12 -1.42
N VAL A 87 -7.52 -16.86 -0.32
CA VAL A 87 -8.62 -16.92 0.66
C VAL A 87 -8.62 -15.69 1.54
N MET A 88 -9.80 -15.09 1.70
CA MET A 88 -10.08 -14.14 2.77
C MET A 88 -10.82 -14.82 3.91
N GLY A 89 -11.84 -15.60 3.59
CA GLY A 89 -12.68 -16.24 4.58
C GLY A 89 -13.67 -17.20 3.96
N HIS A 90 -14.42 -17.89 4.80
CA HIS A 90 -15.50 -18.75 4.37
C HIS A 90 -16.61 -18.79 5.43
N GLY A 91 -17.82 -19.05 4.99
CA GLY A 91 -19.01 -19.20 5.83
C GLY A 91 -19.55 -20.62 5.75
N LEU A 92 -19.94 -21.18 6.89
CA LEU A 92 -20.54 -22.51 7.00
C LEU A 92 -22.07 -22.40 7.03
N ASP A 93 -22.77 -23.42 6.52
CA ASP A 93 -24.24 -23.55 6.52
C ASP A 93 -24.82 -23.94 7.90
N GLY A 94 -23.96 -24.09 8.91
CA GLY A 94 -24.33 -24.41 10.28
C GLY A 94 -23.14 -24.34 11.23
N LYS A 95 -23.34 -24.84 12.45
CA LYS A 95 -22.32 -24.86 13.53
C LYS A 95 -21.78 -26.27 13.82
N GLY A 96 -22.22 -27.27 13.05
CA GLY A 96 -21.86 -28.67 13.27
C GLY A 96 -20.50 -28.99 12.65
N PRO A 97 -19.83 -30.06 13.10
CA PRO A 97 -18.58 -30.53 12.47
C PRO A 97 -18.79 -31.02 11.03
N GLU A 98 -20.06 -31.26 10.65
CA GLU A 98 -20.50 -31.68 9.32
C GLU A 98 -21.04 -30.55 8.45
N SER A 99 -20.97 -29.30 8.91
CA SER A 99 -21.48 -28.16 8.15
C SER A 99 -20.67 -27.92 6.87
N ALA A 100 -21.38 -27.78 5.75
CA ALA A 100 -20.76 -27.48 4.47
C ALA A 100 -20.43 -26.00 4.37
N ILE A 101 -19.43 -25.68 3.54
CA ILE A 101 -19.16 -24.29 3.16
C ILE A 101 -20.32 -23.81 2.28
N GLN A 102 -20.92 -22.67 2.63
CA GLN A 102 -21.96 -22.01 1.84
C GLN A 102 -21.49 -20.72 1.18
N SER A 103 -20.38 -20.12 1.67
CA SER A 103 -19.79 -18.93 1.06
C SER A 103 -18.28 -18.93 1.16
N ILE A 104 -17.61 -18.37 0.16
CA ILE A 104 -16.17 -18.13 0.18
C ILE A 104 -15.90 -16.67 -0.20
N ASP A 105 -15.13 -15.99 0.64
CA ASP A 105 -14.67 -14.63 0.42
C ASP A 105 -13.23 -14.69 -0.10
N THR A 106 -12.96 -14.04 -1.23
CA THR A 106 -11.69 -14.17 -1.96
C THR A 106 -10.94 -12.85 -2.00
N LEU A 107 -9.61 -12.91 -2.07
CA LEU A 107 -8.73 -11.77 -2.34
C LEU A 107 -8.67 -11.41 -3.84
N LEU A 108 -9.31 -12.19 -4.70
CA LEU A 108 -9.31 -12.00 -6.15
C LEU A 108 -10.39 -11.01 -6.57
N THR A 109 -10.19 -10.40 -7.74
CA THR A 109 -11.31 -9.81 -8.45
C THR A 109 -12.15 -10.91 -9.10
N ALA A 110 -13.40 -10.57 -9.43
CA ALA A 110 -14.30 -11.49 -10.13
C ALA A 110 -13.72 -11.92 -11.50
N GLU A 111 -13.03 -11.00 -12.18
CA GLU A 111 -12.34 -11.26 -13.46
C GLU A 111 -11.11 -12.17 -13.29
N ASP A 112 -10.26 -11.91 -12.30
CA ASP A 112 -9.09 -12.76 -12.00
C ASP A 112 -9.51 -14.18 -11.63
N PHE A 113 -10.62 -14.30 -10.89
CA PHE A 113 -11.19 -15.61 -10.56
C PHE A 113 -11.68 -16.32 -11.82
N ASP A 114 -12.44 -15.66 -12.69
CA ASP A 114 -12.94 -16.28 -13.92
C ASP A 114 -11.81 -16.71 -14.87
N ALA A 115 -10.78 -15.87 -15.01
CA ALA A 115 -9.59 -16.20 -15.79
C ALA A 115 -8.89 -17.45 -15.22
N TRP A 116 -8.67 -17.48 -13.91
CA TRP A 116 -8.04 -18.62 -13.24
C TRP A 116 -8.86 -19.91 -13.36
N VAL A 117 -10.18 -19.82 -13.24
CA VAL A 117 -11.10 -20.95 -13.44
C VAL A 117 -10.98 -21.49 -14.87
N ALA A 118 -10.99 -20.59 -15.86
CA ALA A 118 -10.92 -20.96 -17.27
C ALA A 118 -9.56 -21.57 -17.65
N GLU A 119 -8.46 -21.02 -17.13
CA GLU A 119 -7.09 -21.55 -17.33
C GLU A 119 -6.95 -23.01 -16.87
N ASN A 120 -7.72 -23.41 -15.86
CA ASN A 120 -7.65 -24.74 -15.26
C ASN A 120 -8.79 -25.68 -15.73
N ASP A 121 -9.64 -25.24 -16.64
CA ASP A 121 -10.82 -25.97 -17.12
C ASP A 121 -11.72 -26.47 -15.97
N TRP A 122 -11.94 -25.62 -14.97
CA TRP A 122 -12.74 -25.95 -13.80
C TRP A 122 -14.19 -25.48 -13.93
N SER A 123 -15.10 -26.24 -13.33
CA SER A 123 -16.50 -25.84 -13.14
C SER A 123 -16.72 -25.30 -11.73
N VAL A 124 -17.20 -24.06 -11.62
CA VAL A 124 -17.50 -23.41 -10.34
C VAL A 124 -18.81 -23.96 -9.75
N PRO A 125 -18.84 -24.37 -8.47
CA PRO A 125 -20.03 -24.89 -7.82
C PRO A 125 -21.13 -23.82 -7.72
N PRO A 126 -22.36 -24.09 -8.24
CA PRO A 126 -23.43 -23.10 -8.28
C PRO A 126 -24.12 -22.86 -6.93
N HIS A 127 -23.82 -23.67 -5.91
CA HIS A 127 -24.41 -23.56 -4.57
C HIS A 127 -23.61 -22.70 -3.60
N LEU A 128 -22.38 -22.31 -3.97
CA LEU A 128 -21.54 -21.43 -3.17
C LEU A 128 -21.83 -19.97 -3.49
N ARG A 129 -21.97 -19.14 -2.45
CA ARG A 129 -21.88 -17.69 -2.59
C ARG A 129 -20.42 -17.27 -2.67
N TRP A 130 -20.09 -16.38 -3.58
CA TRP A 130 -18.73 -15.86 -3.71
C TRP A 130 -18.69 -14.37 -3.42
N SER A 131 -17.71 -13.92 -2.64
CA SER A 131 -17.35 -12.51 -2.52
C SER A 131 -15.99 -12.25 -3.18
N PHE A 132 -15.94 -11.21 -4.01
CA PHE A 132 -14.74 -10.79 -4.73
C PHE A 132 -14.38 -9.35 -4.39
N ARG A 133 -13.08 -9.08 -4.41
CA ARG A 133 -12.55 -7.74 -4.24
C ARG A 133 -12.80 -6.90 -5.48
N LEU A 134 -12.98 -5.61 -5.25
CA LEU A 134 -12.97 -4.64 -6.35
C LEU A 134 -11.60 -4.57 -7.03
N PRO A 135 -11.55 -4.26 -8.34
CA PRO A 135 -10.30 -4.04 -9.05
C PRO A 135 -9.55 -2.81 -8.52
N LEU A 136 -8.22 -2.83 -8.63
CA LEU A 136 -7.39 -1.67 -8.38
C LEU A 136 -7.30 -0.85 -9.67
N ILE A 137 -8.17 0.14 -9.81
CA ILE A 137 -8.33 0.95 -11.02
C ILE A 137 -7.22 1.99 -11.22
N ALA A 138 -6.51 2.36 -10.15
CA ALA A 138 -5.39 3.29 -10.21
C ALA A 138 -4.03 2.55 -10.13
N PRO A 139 -2.97 3.10 -10.74
CA PRO A 139 -1.63 2.52 -10.63
C PRO A 139 -1.08 2.60 -9.20
N GLN A 140 -0.04 1.82 -8.89
CA GLN A 140 0.68 1.94 -7.62
C GLN A 140 1.33 3.32 -7.48
N VAL A 141 1.97 3.78 -8.55
CA VAL A 141 2.52 5.13 -8.67
C VAL A 141 2.13 5.65 -10.04
N SER A 142 1.51 6.82 -10.11
CA SER A 142 1.19 7.46 -11.37
C SER A 142 2.45 7.91 -12.11
N GLU A 143 2.38 8.07 -13.43
CA GLU A 143 3.51 8.53 -14.23
C GLU A 143 4.06 9.89 -13.76
N SER A 144 3.18 10.78 -13.30
CA SER A 144 3.52 12.10 -12.77
C SER A 144 4.29 12.02 -11.45
N ALA A 145 4.06 10.99 -10.63
CA ALA A 145 4.72 10.80 -9.34
C ALA A 145 5.97 9.90 -9.40
N LEU A 146 6.19 9.15 -10.49
CA LEU A 146 7.30 8.19 -10.62
C LEU A 146 8.68 8.80 -10.33
N GLY A 147 8.90 10.05 -10.76
CA GLY A 147 10.19 10.75 -10.56
C GLY A 147 10.45 11.16 -9.10
N GLY A 148 9.43 11.15 -8.24
CA GLY A 148 9.50 11.68 -6.89
C GLY A 148 10.07 10.72 -5.85
N VAL A 149 9.90 9.41 -6.06
CA VAL A 149 10.24 8.37 -5.08
C VAL A 149 11.40 7.49 -5.54
N ARG A 150 12.15 6.96 -4.58
CA ARG A 150 13.19 5.94 -4.84
C ARG A 150 12.56 4.60 -5.15
N LEU A 151 11.65 4.21 -4.25
CA LEU A 151 10.87 2.99 -4.27
C LEU A 151 9.53 3.29 -3.60
N TRP A 152 8.45 2.74 -4.13
CA TRP A 152 7.14 2.84 -3.50
C TRP A 152 6.96 1.72 -2.49
N PRO A 153 6.78 2.02 -1.19
CA PRO A 153 6.77 1.00 -0.15
C PRO A 153 5.37 0.44 0.02
N ALA A 154 4.95 -0.46 -0.85
CA ALA A 154 3.64 -1.09 -0.76
C ALA A 154 3.70 -2.60 -1.03
N SER A 155 2.82 -3.34 -0.34
CA SER A 155 2.56 -4.74 -0.63
C SER A 155 2.10 -4.92 -2.09
N GLN A 156 2.52 -6.02 -2.70
CA GLN A 156 1.97 -6.48 -3.98
C GLN A 156 0.70 -7.33 -3.77
N MET A 157 0.54 -7.94 -2.59
CA MET A 157 -0.63 -8.72 -2.24
C MET A 157 -1.77 -7.83 -1.74
N ARG A 158 -3.00 -8.16 -2.16
CA ARG A 158 -4.23 -7.52 -1.68
C ARG A 158 -4.35 -7.67 -0.17
N THR A 159 -4.84 -6.64 0.50
CA THR A 159 -5.04 -6.68 1.95
C THR A 159 -6.16 -7.64 2.33
N GLY A 160 -5.80 -8.71 3.04
CA GLY A 160 -6.75 -9.60 3.73
C GLY A 160 -7.19 -9.04 5.08
N TRP A 161 -7.37 -9.92 6.06
CA TRP A 161 -7.67 -9.50 7.43
C TRP A 161 -6.54 -8.62 7.97
N GLN A 162 -6.92 -7.49 8.55
CA GLN A 162 -6.02 -6.49 9.11
C GLN A 162 -6.47 -6.10 10.51
N LEU A 163 -5.56 -5.54 11.30
CA LEU A 163 -5.94 -4.87 12.54
C LEU A 163 -6.53 -3.50 12.18
N GLU A 164 -7.71 -3.22 12.74
CA GLU A 164 -8.46 -1.97 12.48
C GLU A 164 -8.32 -0.93 13.59
N ALA A 165 -7.34 -1.10 14.50
CA ALA A 165 -7.08 -0.07 15.49
C ALA A 165 -6.62 1.22 14.79
N ALA A 166 -7.19 2.34 15.23
CA ALA A 166 -6.91 3.64 14.66
C ALA A 166 -5.59 4.19 15.21
N PHE A 167 -4.59 4.24 14.35
CA PHE A 167 -3.33 4.93 14.58
C PHE A 167 -3.38 6.30 13.93
N GLY A 168 -2.56 7.22 14.43
CA GLY A 168 -2.52 8.58 13.90
C GLY A 168 -1.14 9.19 13.98
N GLY A 169 -0.92 10.22 13.17
CA GLY A 169 0.37 10.89 13.07
C GLY A 169 0.54 11.60 11.73
N LYS A 170 1.78 11.79 11.29
CA LYS A 170 2.12 12.42 10.02
C LYS A 170 2.87 11.43 9.14
N ILE A 171 2.48 11.32 7.87
CA ILE A 171 3.18 10.53 6.86
C ILE A 171 3.70 11.49 5.80
N TYR A 172 4.99 11.45 5.47
CA TYR A 172 5.64 12.46 4.64
C TYR A 172 6.73 11.88 3.74
N LEU A 173 7.09 12.65 2.71
CA LEU A 173 8.12 12.30 1.74
C LEU A 173 9.41 13.05 2.07
N ARG A 174 10.54 12.35 2.15
CA ARG A 174 11.86 12.97 2.29
C ARG A 174 12.87 12.24 1.42
N GLU A 175 13.47 12.98 0.48
CA GLU A 175 14.47 12.46 -0.46
C GLU A 175 14.03 11.17 -1.19
N GLY A 176 12.75 11.09 -1.55
CA GLY A 176 12.18 9.95 -2.26
C GLY A 176 11.78 8.76 -1.39
N CYS A 177 11.85 8.90 -0.08
CA CYS A 177 11.47 7.87 0.89
C CYS A 177 10.27 8.34 1.73
N ILE A 178 9.38 7.42 2.05
CA ILE A 178 8.16 7.70 2.82
C ILE A 178 8.39 7.36 4.29
N PHE A 179 8.34 8.40 5.11
CA PHE A 179 8.48 8.33 6.54
C PHE A 179 7.14 8.55 7.22
N MET A 180 7.05 8.09 8.45
CA MET A 180 5.93 8.35 9.33
C MET A 180 6.42 8.66 10.74
N GLN A 181 5.66 9.51 11.41
CA GLN A 181 5.84 9.83 12.82
C GLN A 181 4.48 9.73 13.50
N GLY A 182 4.40 8.92 14.56
CA GLY A 182 3.18 8.74 15.34
C GLY A 182 2.70 10.02 16.03
N GLN A 183 1.49 9.98 16.58
CA GLN A 183 0.83 11.15 17.18
C GLN A 183 1.51 11.70 18.44
N GLN A 184 2.30 10.89 19.14
CA GLN A 184 3.04 11.32 20.32
C GLN A 184 4.18 12.25 19.91
N GLU A 185 4.40 13.35 20.64
CA GLU A 185 5.42 14.37 20.31
C GLU A 185 6.84 13.80 20.19
N ASN A 186 7.14 12.72 20.93
CA ASN A 186 8.44 12.05 20.92
C ASN A 186 8.42 10.72 20.16
N ALA A 187 7.40 10.47 19.33
CA ALA A 187 7.34 9.25 18.53
C ALA A 187 8.56 9.18 17.62
N SER A 188 9.23 8.03 17.64
CA SER A 188 10.33 7.75 16.73
C SER A 188 9.83 7.75 15.29
N GLU A 189 10.67 8.30 14.41
CA GLU A 189 10.43 8.24 12.98
C GLU A 189 10.64 6.81 12.47
N LYS A 190 9.68 6.35 11.65
CA LYS A 190 9.68 5.05 11.00
C LYS A 190 9.52 5.21 9.50
N LEU A 191 9.83 4.16 8.75
CA LEU A 191 9.50 4.05 7.33
C LEU A 191 8.08 3.47 7.19
N ALA A 192 7.25 4.10 6.37
CA ALA A 192 5.90 3.62 6.10
C ALA A 192 5.91 2.46 5.10
N TRP A 193 5.05 1.47 5.29
CA TRP A 193 4.79 0.38 4.35
C TRP A 193 3.29 0.21 4.11
N PHE A 194 2.81 0.51 2.92
CA PHE A 194 1.40 0.58 2.60
C PHE A 194 0.81 -0.75 2.12
N HIS A 195 -0.51 -0.81 2.21
CA HIS A 195 -1.32 -1.82 1.54
C HIS A 195 -1.34 -1.64 0.02
N ALA A 196 -1.57 -2.73 -0.72
CA ALA A 196 -1.63 -2.71 -2.18
C ALA A 196 -2.68 -1.73 -2.71
N GLU A 197 -3.73 -1.46 -1.93
CA GLU A 197 -4.81 -0.52 -2.22
C GLU A 197 -4.39 0.95 -2.13
N THR A 198 -3.22 1.28 -1.56
CA THR A 198 -2.72 2.67 -1.49
C THR A 198 -1.75 2.95 -2.62
N GLY A 199 -1.99 4.02 -3.36
CA GLY A 199 -1.12 4.50 -4.44
C GLY A 199 -0.59 5.89 -4.19
N LEU A 200 0.31 6.33 -5.07
CA LEU A 200 0.91 7.66 -5.07
C LEU A 200 0.59 8.40 -6.37
N ASP A 201 0.20 9.66 -6.25
CA ASP A 201 0.01 10.58 -7.37
C ASP A 201 0.46 12.00 -7.03
N LEU A 202 0.38 12.91 -7.99
CA LEU A 202 0.41 14.36 -7.80
C LEU A 202 -1.00 14.92 -7.98
N ASP A 203 -1.41 15.81 -7.10
CA ASP A 203 -2.65 16.56 -7.31
C ASP A 203 -2.45 17.76 -8.26
N ALA A 204 -3.55 18.45 -8.54
CA ALA A 204 -3.56 19.60 -9.45
C ALA A 204 -2.69 20.79 -9.00
N GLU A 205 -2.31 20.84 -7.71
CA GLU A 205 -1.44 21.86 -7.14
C GLU A 205 0.03 21.39 -7.08
N GLY A 206 0.31 20.17 -7.52
CA GLY A 206 1.65 19.59 -7.57
C GLY A 206 2.13 18.95 -6.26
N TYR A 207 1.21 18.68 -5.32
CA TYR A 207 1.55 17.96 -4.09
C TYR A 207 1.46 16.45 -4.29
N TYR A 208 2.40 15.72 -3.69
CA TYR A 208 2.33 14.27 -3.60
C TYR A 208 1.16 13.86 -2.71
N VAL A 209 0.30 13.00 -3.23
CA VAL A 209 -0.92 12.53 -2.59
C VAL A 209 -0.97 11.01 -2.52
N LEU A 210 -1.49 10.51 -1.41
CA LEU A 210 -1.95 9.14 -1.28
C LEU A 210 -3.33 9.01 -1.93
N ILE A 211 -3.48 8.02 -2.79
CA ILE A 211 -4.75 7.70 -3.44
C ILE A 211 -5.24 6.31 -3.03
N ASN A 212 -6.55 6.17 -2.90
CA ASN A 212 -7.19 4.86 -2.80
C ASN A 212 -7.30 4.27 -4.21
N ARG A 213 -6.54 3.22 -4.50
CA ARG A 213 -6.47 2.62 -5.84
C ARG A 213 -7.73 1.89 -6.26
N THR A 214 -8.62 1.58 -5.34
CA THR A 214 -9.93 1.00 -5.65
C THR A 214 -10.90 2.06 -6.17
N THR A 215 -10.75 3.32 -5.73
CA THR A 215 -11.70 4.40 -6.03
C THR A 215 -11.11 5.53 -6.88
N GLY A 216 -9.78 5.57 -7.01
CA GLY A 216 -9.03 6.68 -7.61
C GLY A 216 -9.04 7.96 -6.78
N GLN A 217 -9.62 7.97 -5.59
CA GLN A 217 -9.78 9.18 -4.80
C GLN A 217 -8.52 9.53 -4.00
N ILE A 218 -8.25 10.83 -3.89
CA ILE A 218 -7.24 11.37 -2.99
C ILE A 218 -7.68 11.14 -1.53
N ALA A 219 -6.86 10.40 -0.79
CA ALA A 219 -7.05 10.11 0.62
C ALA A 219 -6.32 11.14 1.50
N ALA A 220 -5.11 11.55 1.12
CA ALA A 220 -4.31 12.53 1.86
C ALA A 220 -3.21 13.15 0.98
N ARG A 221 -2.74 14.38 1.25
CA ARG A 221 -1.40 14.83 0.83
C ARG A 221 -0.35 14.32 1.81
N LEU A 222 0.80 13.90 1.31
CA LEU A 222 1.96 13.64 2.17
C LEU A 222 2.34 14.91 2.94
N GLY A 223 2.66 14.80 4.22
CA GLY A 223 2.90 15.93 5.11
C GLY A 223 1.67 16.41 5.89
N GLU A 224 0.48 15.88 5.62
CA GLU A 224 -0.70 16.08 6.46
C GLU A 224 -0.73 15.15 7.68
N LYS A 225 -1.51 15.52 8.69
CA LYS A 225 -1.90 14.60 9.76
C LYS A 225 -2.95 13.61 9.23
N MET A 226 -2.72 12.34 9.50
CA MET A 226 -3.53 11.22 9.01
C MET A 226 -3.92 10.28 10.13
N THR A 227 -4.96 9.52 9.87
CA THR A 227 -5.36 8.33 10.61
C THR A 227 -5.26 7.12 9.69
N TRP A 228 -4.82 5.98 10.21
CA TRP A 228 -4.69 4.73 9.46
C TRP A 228 -4.98 3.53 10.36
N ALA A 229 -5.30 2.40 9.74
CA ALA A 229 -5.42 1.11 10.39
C ALA A 229 -4.03 0.52 10.66
N GLY A 230 -3.77 0.10 11.90
CA GLY A 230 -2.49 -0.48 12.29
C GLY A 230 -2.46 -1.06 13.71
N PRO A 231 -1.30 -1.57 14.18
CA PRO A 231 -0.12 -1.81 13.36
C PRO A 231 -0.32 -3.09 12.55
N ASN A 232 -0.12 -3.04 11.23
CA ASN A 232 -0.17 -4.24 10.40
C ASN A 232 1.23 -4.83 10.28
N ALA A 233 1.34 -6.14 10.51
CA ALA A 233 2.62 -6.84 10.46
C ALA A 233 3.22 -6.76 9.05
N VAL A 234 4.52 -6.48 8.99
CA VAL A 234 5.29 -6.46 7.74
C VAL A 234 6.32 -7.58 7.83
N ASP A 235 6.41 -8.43 6.81
CA ASP A 235 7.50 -9.40 6.74
C ASP A 235 8.80 -8.67 6.45
N VAL A 236 9.65 -8.59 7.47
CA VAL A 236 10.93 -7.88 7.41
C VAL A 236 11.95 -8.53 6.48
N ASN A 237 11.69 -9.77 6.05
CA ASN A 237 12.53 -10.54 5.13
C ASN A 237 12.00 -10.52 3.68
N ASP A 238 10.84 -9.89 3.42
CA ASP A 238 10.36 -9.72 2.06
C ASP A 238 11.40 -8.94 1.24
N PRO A 239 11.81 -9.44 0.05
CA PRO A 239 12.81 -8.77 -0.79
C PRO A 239 12.50 -7.31 -1.10
N ALA A 240 11.23 -6.93 -1.25
CA ALA A 240 10.82 -5.55 -1.49
C ALA A 240 11.00 -4.67 -0.23
N VAL A 241 10.75 -5.23 0.95
CA VAL A 241 10.98 -4.57 2.24
C VAL A 241 12.48 -4.38 2.49
N VAL A 242 13.30 -5.39 2.18
CA VAL A 242 14.76 -5.32 2.26
C VAL A 242 15.29 -4.25 1.31
N ALA A 243 14.89 -4.27 0.05
CA ALA A 243 15.30 -3.28 -0.94
C ALA A 243 14.89 -1.85 -0.54
N TYR A 244 13.71 -1.68 0.06
CA TYR A 244 13.25 -0.39 0.55
C TYR A 244 14.13 0.12 1.70
N ARG A 245 14.47 -0.73 2.66
CA ARG A 245 15.39 -0.40 3.77
C ARG A 245 16.78 -0.04 3.26
N GLU A 246 17.30 -0.74 2.25
CA GLU A 246 18.59 -0.42 1.63
C GLU A 246 18.56 0.95 0.93
N ALA A 247 17.46 1.28 0.25
CA ALA A 247 17.31 2.55 -0.47
C ALA A 247 17.06 3.77 0.45
N CYS A 248 16.42 3.54 1.59
CA CYS A 248 15.86 4.60 2.46
C CYS A 248 16.42 4.64 3.89
N GLY A 249 17.31 3.72 4.24
CA GLY A 249 17.97 3.65 5.55
C GLY A 249 17.37 2.63 6.50
N GLY A 250 18.12 2.30 7.55
CA GLY A 250 17.82 1.22 8.51
C GLY A 250 16.76 1.53 9.57
N HIS A 251 15.78 2.39 9.27
CA HIS A 251 14.70 2.70 10.20
C HIS A 251 13.76 1.50 10.39
N GLU A 252 13.05 1.47 11.52
CA GLU A 252 11.93 0.54 11.71
C GLU A 252 10.89 0.77 10.61
N ILE A 253 10.29 -0.30 10.10
CA ILE A 253 9.23 -0.25 9.09
C ILE A 253 7.91 -0.59 9.77
N GLU A 254 6.88 0.21 9.52
CA GLU A 254 5.54 -0.01 10.06
C GLU A 254 4.49 -0.07 8.95
N GLY A 255 3.58 -1.04 9.07
CA GLY A 255 2.46 -1.22 8.15
C GLY A 255 1.39 -0.15 8.34
N VAL A 256 1.05 0.54 7.26
CA VAL A 256 0.04 1.61 7.19
C VAL A 256 -1.14 1.14 6.34
N GLY A 257 -2.26 0.85 7.00
CA GLY A 257 -3.49 0.43 6.33
C GLY A 257 -4.42 1.61 6.03
N ASN A 258 -4.75 1.81 4.75
CA ASN A 258 -5.76 2.78 4.28
C ASN A 258 -5.66 4.16 4.95
N PRO A 259 -4.52 4.86 4.83
CA PRO A 259 -4.33 6.16 5.46
C PRO A 259 -5.28 7.20 4.87
N GLU A 260 -5.87 8.03 5.73
CA GLU A 260 -6.75 9.13 5.34
C GLU A 260 -6.40 10.40 6.13
N ALA A 261 -6.43 11.55 5.46
CA ALA A 261 -6.18 12.82 6.11
C ALA A 261 -7.26 13.12 7.16
N ASN A 262 -6.84 13.59 8.33
CA ASN A 262 -7.79 13.93 9.40
C ASN A 262 -8.79 15.00 8.94
N GLU A 263 -8.33 15.99 8.18
CA GLU A 263 -9.21 17.03 7.64
C GLU A 263 -10.28 16.46 6.71
N ARG A 264 -9.95 15.42 5.93
CA ARG A 264 -10.93 14.71 5.08
C ARG A 264 -11.97 13.97 5.93
N ILE A 265 -11.55 13.28 6.98
CA ILE A 265 -12.45 12.64 7.97
C ILE A 265 -13.36 13.70 8.60
N TYR A 266 -12.83 14.84 9.01
CA TYR A 266 -13.59 15.91 9.64
C TYR A 266 -14.57 16.61 8.70
N GLN A 267 -14.36 16.60 7.39
CA GLN A 267 -15.39 17.06 6.44
C GLN A 267 -16.60 16.12 6.44
N SER A 268 -16.35 14.81 6.53
CA SER A 268 -17.40 13.78 6.54
C SER A 268 -18.08 13.67 7.92
N TYR A 269 -17.34 13.94 8.98
CA TYR A 269 -17.78 13.83 10.37
C TYR A 269 -17.36 15.08 11.19
N PRO A 270 -18.02 16.24 10.97
CA PRO A 270 -17.63 17.50 11.60
C PRO A 270 -17.59 17.47 13.12
N GLN A 271 -18.42 16.63 13.75
CA GLN A 271 -18.46 16.43 15.21
C GLN A 271 -17.13 15.92 15.78
N LEU A 272 -16.30 15.22 14.99
CA LEU A 272 -15.02 14.69 15.44
C LEU A 272 -13.92 15.76 15.56
N ARG A 273 -14.16 17.00 15.09
CA ARG A 273 -13.27 18.14 15.37
C ARG A 273 -13.27 18.54 16.84
N GLN A 274 -14.34 18.19 17.57
CA GLN A 274 -14.47 18.47 19.00
C GLN A 274 -13.98 17.25 19.78
N SER A 275 -13.11 17.46 20.77
CA SER A 275 -12.80 16.41 21.74
C SER A 275 -14.11 15.95 22.42
N PRO A 276 -14.28 14.66 22.75
CA PRO A 276 -15.49 14.15 23.40
C PRO A 276 -15.82 14.74 24.79
N ASP A 277 -15.06 15.72 25.28
CA ASP A 277 -15.36 16.46 26.50
C ASP A 277 -16.41 17.55 26.27
N ALA A 278 -17.65 17.13 26.11
CA ALA A 278 -18.82 17.97 26.36
C ALA A 278 -19.66 17.36 27.50
N LEU A 279 -19.00 17.10 28.66
CA LEU A 279 -19.58 16.61 29.92
C LEU A 279 -20.33 15.25 29.82
N PRO A 280 -20.34 14.42 30.88
CA PRO A 280 -21.33 13.36 30.97
C PRO A 280 -22.74 13.99 30.88
N PRO A 281 -23.74 13.29 30.30
CA PRO A 281 -25.12 13.77 30.31
C PRO A 281 -25.53 14.15 31.74
N PRO A 282 -26.16 15.31 31.98
CA PRO A 282 -26.60 15.67 33.32
C PRO A 282 -27.57 14.61 33.84
N GLY A 283 -27.27 14.03 35.00
CA GLY A 283 -28.15 13.06 35.69
C GLY A 283 -27.59 11.65 35.90
N ILE A 284 -26.29 11.41 35.71
CA ILE A 284 -25.62 10.22 36.25
C ILE A 284 -24.66 10.67 37.35
N GLU A 285 -25.22 10.92 38.54
CA GLU A 285 -24.53 10.83 39.84
C GLU A 285 -25.00 9.58 40.57
#